data_AF-A0A286T750-F1
#
_entry.id   AF-A0A286T750-F1
#
_cell.length_a   1.000
_cell.length_b   1.000
_cell.length_c   1.000
_cell.angle_alpha   90.00
_cell.angle_beta   90.00
_cell.angle_gamma   90.00
#
_symmetry.space_group_name_H-M   'P 1'
#
loop_
_entity.id
_entity.type
_entity.pdbx_description
1 polymer ?
#
loop_
_entity_poly.entity_id
_entity_poly.type
_entity_poly.pdbx_seq_one_letter_code
_entity_poly.pdbx_strand_id
1 'polypeptide(L)'
;MRPVKLLVGSKPIGTAVTWAYPDGGAENYIIPTYELTMSGKDHGGVSYQRKFEVIRFGVHQKGKRGQPAVVGLANHQTHIIKAWLPDYTVHSASSPEKGAWQVYENFLIHDGPDDPHRQVYASIGCIEICGGPNGFVDFNDYLIQLSGPRSTNRAEQLKEIGRARNISIEYEKASRPLLRRYP
;
A
#
# COMPACT_ATOMS: atom_id res chain seq x y z
N MET A 1 10.85 -13.03 -15.78
CA MET A 1 10.16 -11.96 -15.06
C MET A 1 10.90 -10.65 -15.26
N ARG A 2 10.24 -9.62 -15.77
CA ARG A 2 10.83 -8.29 -15.96
C ARG A 2 10.86 -7.51 -14.64
N PRO A 3 11.83 -6.61 -14.44
CA PRO A 3 11.91 -5.79 -13.23
C PRO A 3 10.82 -4.71 -13.21
N VAL A 4 10.27 -4.45 -12.02
CA VAL A 4 9.30 -3.38 -11.75
C VAL A 4 9.80 -2.53 -10.59
N LYS A 5 9.60 -1.22 -10.70
CA LYS A 5 9.96 -0.23 -9.68
C LYS A 5 8.72 0.46 -9.16
N LEU A 6 8.59 0.50 -7.84
CA LEU A 6 7.58 1.28 -7.12
C LEU A 6 8.29 2.46 -6.44
N LEU A 7 7.76 3.66 -6.58
CA LEU A 7 8.25 4.86 -5.90
C LEU A 7 7.10 5.46 -5.09
N VAL A 8 7.22 5.46 -3.77
CA VAL A 8 6.27 6.11 -2.85
C VAL A 8 6.73 7.54 -2.61
N GLY A 9 5.97 8.49 -3.15
CA GLY A 9 6.28 9.91 -3.12
C GLY A 9 6.23 10.53 -1.72
N SER A 10 6.92 11.65 -1.57
CA SER A 10 7.08 12.38 -0.31
C SER A 10 6.02 13.46 -0.05
N LYS A 11 5.28 13.86 -1.08
CA LYS A 11 4.32 14.97 -1.01
C LYS A 11 2.89 14.45 -0.88
N PRO A 12 2.10 14.98 0.07
CA PRO A 12 0.67 14.71 0.13
C PRO A 12 -0.04 15.13 -1.15
N ILE A 13 -1.00 14.32 -1.60
CA ILE A 13 -1.88 14.61 -2.75
C ILE A 13 -3.36 14.69 -2.38
N GLY A 14 -3.73 14.22 -1.19
CA GLY A 14 -5.09 14.18 -0.68
C GLY A 14 -5.12 13.84 0.81
N THR A 15 -6.26 13.37 1.28
CA THR A 15 -6.45 12.94 2.68
C THR A 15 -7.24 11.65 2.77
N ALA A 16 -7.05 10.92 3.86
CA ALA A 16 -7.83 9.76 4.23
C ALA A 16 -8.29 9.84 5.68
N VAL A 17 -9.40 9.17 5.97
CA VAL A 17 -9.92 8.97 7.33
C VAL A 17 -9.43 7.64 7.85
N THR A 18 -8.90 7.64 9.07
CA THR A 18 -8.39 6.43 9.72
C THR A 18 -8.76 6.40 11.20
N TRP A 19 -8.59 5.26 11.85
CA TRP A 19 -8.70 5.12 13.29
C TRP A 19 -7.36 4.64 13.87
N ALA A 20 -7.19 4.77 15.18
CA ALA A 20 -5.93 4.40 15.83
C ALA A 20 -5.82 2.88 16.04
N TYR A 21 -5.11 2.15 15.17
CA TYR A 21 -4.96 0.69 15.25
C TYR A 21 -3.96 0.27 16.34
N PRO A 22 -4.05 -0.92 16.97
CA PRO A 22 -5.17 -1.86 16.94
C PRO A 22 -6.25 -1.58 18.01
N ASP A 23 -5.94 -0.78 19.04
CA ASP A 23 -6.76 -0.70 20.25
C ASP A 23 -7.46 0.66 20.44
N GLY A 24 -7.45 1.52 19.42
CA GLY A 24 -8.10 2.81 19.43
C GLY A 24 -9.60 2.72 19.68
N GLY A 25 -10.14 3.78 20.27
CA GLY A 25 -11.57 3.93 20.49
C GLY A 25 -12.33 4.42 19.25
N ALA A 26 -13.49 5.03 19.46
CA ALA A 26 -14.34 5.57 18.39
C ALA A 26 -13.79 6.85 17.71
N GLU A 27 -12.61 7.34 18.12
CA GLU A 27 -12.02 8.53 17.53
C GLU A 27 -11.39 8.23 16.17
N ASN A 28 -11.75 9.02 15.17
CA ASN A 28 -11.13 9.01 13.85
C ASN A 28 -10.11 10.15 13.70
N TYR A 29 -9.20 9.96 12.77
CA TYR A 29 -8.09 10.85 12.46
C TYR A 29 -8.03 11.13 10.96
N ILE A 30 -7.47 12.28 10.62
CA ILE A 30 -7.14 12.64 9.24
C ILE A 30 -5.65 12.41 9.03
N ILE A 31 -5.34 11.65 7.98
CA ILE A 31 -3.98 11.44 7.50
C ILE A 31 -3.89 11.84 6.03
N PRO A 32 -2.71 12.26 5.53
CA PRO A 32 -2.51 12.52 4.11
C PRO A 32 -2.42 11.22 3.30
N THR A 33 -2.89 11.27 2.05
CA THR A 33 -2.58 10.29 1.00
C THR A 33 -1.42 10.78 0.14
N TYR A 34 -0.76 9.86 -0.56
CA TYR A 34 0.46 10.09 -1.33
C TYR A 34 0.36 9.42 -2.70
N GLU A 35 1.23 9.84 -3.62
CA GLU A 35 1.38 9.18 -4.91
C GLU A 35 2.33 7.98 -4.80
N LEU A 36 1.94 6.83 -5.33
CA LEU A 36 2.83 5.72 -5.67
C LEU A 36 2.95 5.65 -7.19
N THR A 37 4.17 5.77 -7.72
CA THR A 37 4.45 5.54 -9.14
C THR A 37 4.96 4.12 -9.34
N MET A 38 4.27 3.32 -10.15
CA MET A 38 4.73 2.02 -10.63
C MET A 38 5.28 2.16 -12.04
N SER A 39 6.50 1.71 -12.27
CA SER A 39 7.18 1.80 -13.58
C SER A 39 7.90 0.51 -13.95
N GLY A 40 8.01 0.26 -15.25
CA GLY A 40 8.67 -0.93 -15.80
C GLY A 40 8.77 -0.85 -17.32
N LYS A 41 9.23 -1.95 -17.93
CA LYS A 41 9.25 -2.11 -19.39
C LYS A 41 8.35 -3.26 -19.80
N ASP A 42 7.68 -3.12 -20.94
CA ASP A 42 6.92 -4.21 -21.55
C ASP A 42 7.84 -5.22 -22.27
N HIS A 43 7.25 -6.12 -23.08
CA HIS A 43 8.00 -7.09 -23.88
C HIS A 43 8.84 -6.44 -24.99
N GLY A 44 8.38 -5.31 -25.56
CA GLY A 44 9.10 -4.56 -26.59
C GLY A 44 10.20 -3.66 -26.04
N GLY A 45 10.36 -3.60 -24.71
CA GLY A 45 11.32 -2.71 -24.05
C GLY A 45 10.82 -1.27 -23.90
N VAL A 46 9.56 -1.01 -24.25
CA VAL A 46 8.91 0.30 -24.09
C VAL A 46 8.65 0.54 -22.61
N SER A 47 8.98 1.74 -22.13
CA SER A 47 8.81 2.10 -20.72
C SER A 47 7.40 2.59 -20.46
N TYR A 48 6.77 2.07 -19.41
CA TYR A 48 5.45 2.49 -18.95
C TYR A 48 5.50 2.90 -17.48
N GLN A 49 4.62 3.83 -17.11
CA GLN A 49 4.41 4.23 -15.74
C GLN A 49 2.91 4.49 -15.47
N ARG A 50 2.47 4.15 -14.25
CA ARG A 50 1.13 4.48 -13.74
C ARG A 50 1.25 4.96 -12.30
N LYS A 51 0.35 5.87 -11.92
CA LYS A 51 0.26 6.45 -10.58
C LYS A 51 -0.94 5.87 -9.85
N PHE A 52 -0.78 5.65 -8.55
CA PHE A 52 -1.80 5.19 -7.62
C PHE A 52 -1.83 6.14 -6.42
N GLU A 53 -3.01 6.42 -5.89
CA GLU A 53 -3.14 7.08 -4.59
C GLU A 53 -2.97 6.04 -3.49
N VAL A 54 -2.18 6.35 -2.47
CA VAL A 54 -1.90 5.42 -1.37
C VAL A 54 -1.89 6.10 -0.02
N ILE A 55 -2.22 5.35 1.02
CA ILE A 55 -1.88 5.67 2.40
C ILE A 55 -0.50 5.07 2.70
N ARG A 56 0.39 5.84 3.33
CA ARG A 56 1.74 5.35 3.78
C ARG A 56 2.05 5.62 5.26
N PHE A 57 1.16 6.34 5.94
CA PHE A 57 1.23 6.62 7.37
C PHE A 57 -0.10 6.27 7.98
N GLY A 58 -0.09 5.76 9.20
CA GLY A 58 -1.30 5.48 9.96
C GLY A 58 -1.19 5.97 11.38
N VAL A 59 -2.21 5.70 12.19
CA VAL A 59 -2.24 6.06 13.61
C VAL A 59 -2.19 4.77 14.42
N HIS A 60 -1.21 4.67 15.32
CA HIS A 60 -1.05 3.53 16.21
C HIS A 60 -1.41 3.93 17.64
N GLN A 61 -2.20 3.08 18.30
CA GLN A 61 -2.49 3.16 19.72
C GLN A 61 -2.53 1.75 20.29
N LYS A 62 -1.59 1.45 21.21
CA LYS A 62 -1.54 0.20 21.94
C LYS A 62 -2.18 0.36 23.32
N GLY A 63 -3.20 -0.44 23.60
CA GLY A 63 -4.02 -0.37 24.80
C GLY A 63 -5.02 0.80 24.79
N LYS A 64 -6.16 0.60 25.45
CA LYS A 64 -7.25 1.60 25.50
C LYS A 64 -6.89 2.92 26.18
N ARG A 65 -5.81 2.96 26.96
CA ARG A 65 -5.25 4.17 27.61
C ARG A 65 -3.98 4.68 26.92
N GLY A 66 -3.54 4.02 25.85
CA GLY A 66 -2.37 4.43 25.09
C GLY A 66 -2.59 5.77 24.42
N GLN A 67 -1.52 6.53 24.21
CA GLN A 67 -1.59 7.76 23.43
C GLN A 67 -1.48 7.41 21.94
N PRO A 68 -2.41 7.87 21.09
CA PRO A 68 -2.34 7.68 19.66
C PRO A 68 -1.13 8.44 19.09
N ALA A 69 -0.41 7.81 18.17
CA ALA A 69 0.74 8.41 17.50
C ALA A 69 0.76 8.05 16.02
N VAL A 70 1.19 8.99 15.19
CA VAL A 70 1.40 8.73 13.76
C VAL A 70 2.62 7.83 13.57
N VAL A 71 2.44 6.73 12.83
CA VAL A 71 3.47 5.74 12.53
C VAL A 71 3.59 5.51 11.02
N GLY A 72 4.68 4.88 10.62
CA GLY A 72 5.02 4.59 9.22
C GLY A 72 6.43 5.05 8.85
N LEU A 73 6.81 4.71 7.62
CA LEU A 73 8.15 4.96 7.09
C LEU A 73 8.34 6.39 6.61
N ALA A 74 9.06 7.18 7.40
CA ALA A 74 9.37 8.58 7.12
C ALA A 74 10.73 8.79 6.44
N ASN A 75 11.72 7.95 6.75
CA ASN A 75 13.06 8.07 6.16
C ASN A 75 13.10 7.45 4.76
N HIS A 76 13.98 7.99 3.92
CA HIS A 76 14.31 7.38 2.64
C HIS A 76 14.85 5.97 2.84
N GLN A 77 14.34 5.02 2.05
CA GLN A 77 14.77 3.63 2.08
C GLN A 77 14.28 2.89 0.84
N THR A 78 14.96 1.80 0.50
CA THR A 78 14.62 0.94 -0.63
C THR A 78 14.56 -0.50 -0.16
N HIS A 79 13.57 -1.24 -0.65
CA HIS A 79 13.37 -2.66 -0.35
C HIS A 79 13.12 -3.46 -1.63
N ILE A 80 13.37 -4.75 -1.56
CA ILE A 80 12.92 -5.72 -2.57
C ILE A 80 11.70 -6.43 -1.99
N ILE A 81 10.59 -6.46 -2.75
CA ILE A 81 9.39 -7.20 -2.35
C ILE A 81 9.72 -8.68 -2.18
N LYS A 82 9.41 -9.22 -1.01
CA LYS A 82 9.86 -10.55 -0.57
C LYS A 82 8.97 -11.67 -1.09
N ALA A 83 7.66 -11.44 -1.06
CA ALA A 83 6.65 -12.46 -1.34
C ALA A 83 5.29 -11.85 -1.68
N TRP A 84 4.48 -12.65 -2.37
CA TRP A 84 3.02 -12.49 -2.46
C TRP A 84 2.37 -13.34 -1.36
N LEU A 85 1.46 -12.74 -0.59
CA LEU A 85 0.70 -13.37 0.48
C LEU A 85 -0.76 -13.50 0.01
N PRO A 86 -1.18 -14.61 -0.62
CA PRO A 86 -2.48 -14.72 -1.28
C PRO A 86 -3.68 -14.70 -0.32
N ASP A 87 -3.47 -15.19 0.91
CA ASP A 87 -4.54 -15.38 1.89
C ASP A 87 -4.68 -14.20 2.86
N TYR A 88 -3.89 -13.14 2.67
CA TYR A 88 -4.01 -11.94 3.48
C TYR A 88 -5.37 -11.26 3.27
N THR A 89 -5.96 -10.80 4.36
CA THR A 89 -7.17 -9.97 4.37
C THR A 89 -6.93 -8.76 5.24
N VAL A 90 -7.45 -7.59 4.84
CA VAL A 90 -7.39 -6.38 5.66
C VAL A 90 -8.08 -6.65 7.01
N HIS A 91 -7.43 -6.27 8.11
CA HIS A 91 -7.95 -6.51 9.46
C HIS A 91 -8.75 -5.35 10.03
N SER A 92 -8.53 -4.14 9.51
CA SER A 92 -9.15 -2.90 10.03
C SER A 92 -10.52 -2.61 9.44
N ALA A 93 -10.86 -3.25 8.32
CA ALA A 93 -12.05 -3.00 7.53
C ALA A 93 -12.38 -4.23 6.67
N SER A 94 -13.62 -4.31 6.20
CA SER A 94 -14.03 -5.33 5.23
C SER A 94 -13.52 -4.95 3.85
N SER A 95 -12.75 -5.84 3.22
CA SER A 95 -12.29 -5.70 1.84
C SER A 95 -12.57 -7.00 1.05
N PRO A 96 -13.11 -6.90 -0.18
CA PRO A 96 -13.26 -8.05 -1.08
C PRO A 96 -11.93 -8.42 -1.78
N GLU A 97 -10.95 -7.52 -1.79
CA GLU A 97 -9.70 -7.66 -2.55
C GLU A 97 -8.61 -8.34 -1.70
N LYS A 98 -8.50 -9.66 -1.85
CA LYS A 98 -7.56 -10.47 -1.05
C LYS A 98 -6.11 -10.36 -1.54
N GLY A 99 -5.23 -10.49 -0.56
CA GLY A 99 -3.81 -10.68 -0.73
C GLY A 99 -2.97 -9.44 -0.37
N ALA A 100 -1.66 -9.63 -0.28
CA ALA A 100 -0.73 -8.56 0.01
C ALA A 100 0.68 -8.83 -0.53
N TRP A 101 1.42 -7.78 -0.84
CA TRP A 101 2.85 -7.86 -1.13
C TRP A 101 3.65 -7.59 0.12
N GLN A 102 4.50 -8.54 0.53
CA GLN A 102 5.38 -8.36 1.67
C GLN A 102 6.58 -7.49 1.30
N VAL A 103 6.71 -6.32 1.93
CA VAL A 103 7.83 -5.41 1.71
C VAL A 103 9.01 -5.80 2.60
N TYR A 104 8.86 -5.62 3.92
CA TYR A 104 9.85 -6.03 4.91
C TYR A 104 9.14 -6.31 6.23
N GLU A 105 9.63 -7.28 7.01
CA GLU A 105 8.98 -7.74 8.24
C GLU A 105 7.45 -7.88 8.08
N ASN A 106 6.69 -7.09 8.84
CA ASN A 106 5.21 -7.07 8.84
C ASN A 106 4.62 -5.94 7.97
N PHE A 107 5.45 -5.19 7.24
CA PHE A 107 4.99 -4.11 6.36
C PHE A 107 4.60 -4.66 5.00
N LEU A 108 3.39 -4.32 4.59
CA LEU A 108 2.72 -4.89 3.42
C LEU A 108 2.29 -3.77 2.45
N ILE A 109 2.08 -4.13 1.19
CA ILE A 109 1.24 -3.40 0.24
C ILE A 109 -0.04 -4.21 0.08
N HIS A 110 -1.18 -3.64 0.42
CA HIS A 110 -2.46 -4.32 0.34
C HIS A 110 -3.57 -3.36 -0.05
N ASP A 111 -4.77 -3.88 -0.14
CA ASP A 111 -5.96 -3.11 -0.43
C ASP A 111 -6.24 -2.02 0.62
N GLY A 112 -6.73 -0.89 0.14
CA GLY A 112 -7.09 0.27 0.93
C GLY A 112 -8.54 0.69 0.69
N PRO A 113 -8.91 1.91 1.11
CA PRO A 113 -10.25 2.43 0.86
C PRO A 113 -10.45 2.80 -0.63
N ASP A 114 -11.58 2.39 -1.20
CA ASP A 114 -12.06 2.85 -2.52
C ASP A 114 -12.25 4.37 -2.55
N ASP A 115 -12.78 4.94 -1.47
CA ASP A 115 -12.92 6.36 -1.20
C ASP A 115 -12.24 6.70 0.14
N PRO A 116 -10.98 7.16 0.13
CA PRO A 116 -10.22 7.43 1.36
C PRO A 116 -10.86 8.50 2.25
N HIS A 117 -11.72 9.36 1.70
CA HIS A 117 -12.40 10.41 2.48
C HIS A 117 -13.62 9.91 3.23
N ARG A 118 -14.16 8.73 2.88
CA ARG A 118 -15.42 8.22 3.44
C ARG A 118 -15.29 6.87 4.12
N GLN A 119 -14.44 5.99 3.59
CA GLN A 119 -14.19 4.67 4.18
C GLN A 119 -13.06 4.76 5.19
N VAL A 120 -13.27 4.17 6.36
CA VAL A 120 -12.30 4.19 7.45
C VAL A 120 -11.51 2.89 7.46
N TYR A 121 -10.28 2.96 6.95
CA TYR A 121 -9.29 1.89 7.03
C TYR A 121 -8.21 2.26 8.04
N ALA A 122 -7.43 1.29 8.52
CA ALA A 122 -6.33 1.57 9.42
C ALA A 122 -5.19 0.57 9.27
N SER A 123 -4.00 1.11 9.13
CA SER A 123 -2.75 0.36 9.18
C SER A 123 -1.75 1.07 10.10
N ILE A 124 -0.65 0.38 10.41
CA ILE A 124 0.45 0.93 11.21
C ILE A 124 1.68 1.23 10.33
N GLY A 125 1.43 1.66 9.09
CA GLY A 125 2.45 2.06 8.13
C GLY A 125 2.63 1.12 6.94
N CYS A 126 1.68 0.20 6.70
CA CYS A 126 1.56 -0.46 5.40
C CYS A 126 1.30 0.56 4.30
N ILE A 127 1.48 0.14 3.04
CA ILE A 127 0.97 0.88 1.88
C ILE A 127 -0.43 0.34 1.58
N GLU A 128 -1.43 1.19 1.68
CA GLU A 128 -2.82 0.85 1.35
C GLU A 128 -3.16 1.52 0.02
N ILE A 129 -3.45 0.71 -1.01
CA ILE A 129 -3.80 1.21 -2.34
C ILE A 129 -5.23 1.75 -2.30
N CYS A 130 -5.40 3.03 -2.62
CA CYS A 130 -6.71 3.69 -2.60
C CYS A 130 -7.30 3.76 -4.02
N GLY A 131 -8.61 4.00 -4.08
CA GLY A 131 -9.27 4.51 -5.28
C GLY A 131 -10.10 3.48 -6.05
N GLY A 132 -11.42 3.71 -6.10
CA GLY A 132 -12.39 2.92 -6.84
C GLY A 132 -12.58 1.51 -6.25
N PRO A 133 -13.64 0.77 -6.64
CA PRO A 133 -13.98 -0.53 -6.04
C PRO A 133 -13.02 -1.69 -6.39
N ASN A 134 -11.93 -1.39 -7.11
CA ASN A 134 -10.98 -2.36 -7.65
C ASN A 134 -9.54 -1.81 -7.59
N GLY A 135 -9.24 -0.89 -6.66
CA GLY A 135 -7.96 -0.17 -6.65
C GLY A 135 -6.75 -1.12 -6.57
N PHE A 136 -6.85 -2.16 -5.74
CA PHE A 136 -5.78 -3.13 -5.57
C PHE A 136 -5.75 -4.19 -6.69
N VAL A 137 -6.89 -4.51 -7.30
CA VAL A 137 -7.01 -5.34 -8.50
C VAL A 137 -6.29 -4.64 -9.65
N ASP A 138 -6.58 -3.37 -9.89
CA ASP A 138 -5.94 -2.53 -10.91
C ASP A 138 -4.41 -2.44 -10.71
N PHE A 139 -3.98 -2.27 -9.46
CA PHE A 139 -2.57 -2.29 -9.09
C PHE A 139 -1.90 -3.61 -9.48
N ASN A 140 -2.52 -4.72 -9.12
CA ASN A 140 -2.01 -6.06 -9.37
C ASN A 140 -2.01 -6.42 -10.87
N ASP A 141 -3.03 -6.00 -11.60
CA ASP A 141 -3.16 -6.26 -13.03
C ASP A 141 -2.11 -5.48 -13.82
N TYR A 142 -1.86 -4.23 -13.43
CA TYR A 142 -0.76 -3.44 -13.99
C TYR A 142 0.62 -4.04 -13.65
N LEU A 143 0.79 -4.53 -12.43
CA LEU A 143 2.00 -5.24 -12.02
C LEU A 143 2.22 -6.52 -12.83
N ILE A 144 1.17 -7.29 -13.12
CA ILE A 144 1.22 -8.48 -13.99
C ILE A 144 1.66 -8.08 -15.40
N GLN A 145 1.05 -7.03 -15.97
CA GLN A 145 1.39 -6.52 -17.29
C GLN A 145 2.89 -6.18 -17.39
N LEU A 146 3.41 -5.43 -16.42
CA LEU A 146 4.83 -5.03 -16.42
C LEU A 146 5.76 -6.22 -16.17
N SER A 147 5.41 -7.13 -15.26
CA SER A 147 6.29 -8.23 -14.84
C SER A 147 6.41 -9.33 -15.89
N GLY A 148 5.36 -9.57 -16.68
CA GLY A 148 5.34 -10.59 -17.73
C GLY A 148 5.53 -12.02 -17.18
N PRO A 149 4.65 -12.48 -16.27
CA PRO A 149 4.65 -13.87 -15.82
C PRO A 149 4.32 -14.83 -16.97
N ARG A 150 4.75 -16.09 -16.84
CA ARG A 150 4.47 -17.14 -17.83
C ARG A 150 3.08 -17.75 -17.65
N SER A 151 2.59 -17.81 -16.42
CA SER A 151 1.25 -18.34 -16.14
C SER A 151 0.17 -17.50 -16.82
N THR A 152 -0.95 -18.14 -17.18
CA THR A 152 -2.17 -17.49 -17.68
C THR A 152 -3.25 -17.34 -16.60
N ASN A 153 -3.06 -17.96 -15.43
CA ASN A 153 -3.97 -17.85 -14.29
C ASN A 153 -3.48 -16.75 -13.33
N ARG A 154 -4.34 -15.78 -12.99
CA ARG A 154 -4.00 -14.62 -12.16
C ARG A 154 -3.38 -14.97 -10.80
N ALA A 155 -3.92 -15.96 -10.09
CA ALA A 155 -3.38 -16.34 -8.79
C ALA A 155 -1.96 -16.90 -8.91
N GLU A 156 -1.71 -17.73 -9.92
CA GLU A 156 -0.39 -18.27 -10.20
C GLU A 156 0.57 -17.21 -10.76
N GLN A 157 0.08 -16.23 -11.53
CA GLN A 157 0.86 -15.09 -11.99
C GLN A 157 1.42 -14.28 -10.80
N LEU A 158 0.58 -13.93 -9.82
CA LEU A 158 1.01 -13.18 -8.63
C LEU A 158 2.02 -13.98 -7.77
N LYS A 159 1.82 -15.30 -7.63
CA LYS A 159 2.80 -16.20 -6.98
C LYS A 159 4.13 -16.23 -7.73
N GLU A 160 4.10 -16.32 -9.07
CA GLU A 160 5.31 -16.32 -9.91
C GLU A 160 6.09 -15.02 -9.74
N ILE A 161 5.39 -13.88 -9.77
CA ILE A 161 5.95 -12.55 -9.57
C ILE A 161 6.59 -12.44 -8.17
N GLY A 162 5.88 -12.87 -7.12
CA GLY A 162 6.41 -12.86 -5.75
C GLY A 162 7.65 -13.72 -5.56
N ARG A 163 7.69 -14.90 -6.19
CA ARG A 163 8.87 -15.79 -6.16
C ARG A 163 10.06 -15.21 -6.92
N ALA A 164 9.81 -14.44 -7.98
CA ALA A 164 10.88 -13.87 -8.80
C ALA A 164 11.67 -12.77 -8.09
N ARG A 165 11.11 -12.11 -7.07
CA ARG A 165 11.78 -11.04 -6.29
C ARG A 165 12.37 -9.91 -7.16
N ASN A 166 11.67 -9.57 -8.24
CA ASN A 166 12.10 -8.56 -9.22
C ASN A 166 11.37 -7.22 -9.07
N ILE A 167 10.65 -7.01 -7.97
CA ILE A 167 10.00 -5.74 -7.66
C ILE A 167 10.83 -5.03 -6.58
N SER A 168 11.24 -3.80 -6.89
CA SER A 168 11.83 -2.89 -5.91
C SER A 168 10.82 -1.83 -5.52
N ILE A 169 10.84 -1.41 -4.26
CA ILE A 169 10.07 -0.28 -3.76
C ILE A 169 11.01 0.71 -3.07
N GLU A 170 10.91 1.97 -3.48
CA GLU A 170 11.62 3.09 -2.89
C GLU A 170 10.62 4.00 -2.19
N TYR A 171 10.95 4.37 -0.96
CA TYR A 171 10.20 5.35 -0.18
C TYR A 171 11.00 6.64 -0.20
N GLU A 172 10.43 7.71 -0.75
CA GLU A 172 11.02 9.03 -0.56
C GLU A 172 10.92 9.44 0.91
N LYS A 173 11.88 10.27 1.35
CA LYS A 173 11.83 10.88 2.69
C LYS A 173 10.62 11.80 2.78
N ALA A 174 9.76 11.57 3.78
CA ALA A 174 8.57 12.36 4.05
C ALA A 174 8.50 12.72 5.53
N SER A 175 8.02 13.92 5.86
CA SER A 175 7.74 14.29 7.25
C SER A 175 6.54 13.49 7.75
N ARG A 176 6.63 12.93 8.96
CA ARG A 176 5.44 12.35 9.60
C ARG A 176 4.39 13.45 9.79
N PRO A 177 3.14 13.25 9.35
CA PRO A 177 2.10 14.24 9.54
C PRO A 177 1.82 14.45 11.03
N LEU A 178 1.32 15.64 11.36
CA LEU A 178 0.80 15.90 12.70
C LEU A 178 -0.44 15.04 12.93
N LEU A 179 -0.58 14.52 14.15
CA LEU A 179 -1.81 13.85 14.55
C LEU A 179 -2.96 14.87 14.55
N ARG A 180 -4.01 14.58 13.79
CA ARG A 180 -5.20 15.43 13.67
C ARG A 180 -6.44 14.59 13.78
N ARG A 181 -7.35 14.98 14.68
CA ARG A 181 -8.67 14.35 14.81
C ARG A 181 -9.53 14.70 13.60
N TYR A 182 -10.33 13.73 13.16
CA TYR A 182 -11.40 13.96 12.20
C TYR A 182 -12.56 14.67 12.93
N PRO A 183 -13.07 15.80 12.39
CA PRO A 183 -14.11 16.60 13.04
C PRO A 183 -15.48 15.90 13.09
#